data_AF-A0A917FLK9-F1
#
_entry.id   AF-A0A917FLK9-F1
#
_cell.length_a   1.000
_cell.length_b   1.000
_cell.length_c   1.000
_cell.angle_alpha   90.00
_cell.angle_beta   90.00
_cell.angle_gamma   90.00
#
_symmetry.space_group_name_H-M   'P 1'
#
loop_
_entity.id
_entity.type
_entity.pdbx_description
1 polymer ?
#
loop_
_entity_poly.entity_id
_entity_poly.type
_entity_poly.pdbx_seq_one_letter_code
_entity_poly.pdbx_strand_id
1 'polypeptide(L)'
;MVRTINNNENFYFIIMYDELKIGLVNIKDIDWDRKCGEVGIYIYEDTYLNSLLPYVVALKGLELDFKEYNLQYVYAHILKTNKRAIRFNKSFGFELESDQEDVEN
;
A
#
# COMPACT_ATOMS: atom_id res chain seq x y z
N MET A 1 -23.11 -12.32 -0.10
CA MET A 1 -23.16 -11.14 0.78
C MET A 1 -22.30 -10.07 0.12
N VAL A 2 -22.83 -8.89 -0.20
CA VAL A 2 -22.04 -7.83 -0.87
C VAL A 2 -21.13 -7.21 0.18
N ARG A 3 -19.80 -7.37 0.04
CA ARG A 3 -18.84 -6.61 0.86
C ARG A 3 -18.81 -5.18 0.34
N THR A 4 -19.09 -4.21 1.21
CA THR A 4 -19.05 -2.78 0.88
C THR A 4 -17.69 -2.21 1.25
N ILE A 5 -17.18 -1.27 0.46
CA ILE A 5 -15.91 -0.60 0.75
C ILE A 5 -15.99 0.28 1.99
N ASN A 6 -17.13 0.93 2.23
CA ASN A 6 -17.30 1.84 3.36
C ASN A 6 -17.59 1.08 4.67
N ASN A 7 -16.54 0.54 5.28
CA ASN A 7 -16.56 -0.12 6.58
C ASN A 7 -15.23 0.15 7.32
N ASN A 8 -15.05 -0.46 8.48
CA ASN A 8 -13.84 -0.32 9.29
C ASN A 8 -12.69 -1.25 8.84
N GLU A 9 -12.79 -1.91 7.69
CA GLU A 9 -11.74 -2.80 7.17
C GLU A 9 -10.97 -2.12 6.02
N ASN A 10 -11.41 -0.93 5.60
CA ASN A 10 -10.87 -0.23 4.45
C ASN A 10 -10.69 1.26 4.74
N PHE A 11 -9.43 1.72 4.69
CA PHE A 11 -9.06 3.12 4.89
C PHE A 11 -8.35 3.66 3.65
N TYR A 12 -8.84 4.79 3.15
CA TYR A 12 -8.32 5.47 1.97
C TYR A 12 -8.01 6.92 2.29
N PHE A 13 -6.80 7.36 1.95
CA PHE A 13 -6.32 8.69 2.24
C PHE A 13 -5.89 9.38 0.95
N ILE A 14 -6.33 10.63 0.77
CA ILE A 14 -5.82 11.48 -0.29
C ILE A 14 -4.43 11.96 0.12
N ILE A 15 -3.44 11.77 -0.76
CA ILE A 15 -2.10 12.29 -0.55
C ILE A 15 -2.10 13.77 -0.91
N MET A 16 -1.78 14.62 0.06
CA MET A 16 -1.61 16.06 -0.11
C MET A 16 -0.13 16.43 -0.11
N TYR A 17 0.32 17.20 -1.11
CA TYR A 17 1.67 17.77 -1.17
C TYR A 17 1.59 19.17 -1.75
N ASP A 18 2.10 20.18 -1.03
CA ASP A 18 2.03 21.60 -1.44
C ASP A 18 0.59 22.05 -1.79
N GLU A 19 -0.37 21.73 -0.93
CA GLU A 19 -1.82 21.98 -1.12
C GLU A 19 -2.46 21.28 -2.34
N LEU A 20 -1.69 20.47 -3.08
CA LEU A 20 -2.18 19.68 -4.21
C LEU A 20 -2.52 18.25 -3.78
N LYS A 21 -3.64 17.73 -4.29
CA LYS A 21 -3.99 16.31 -4.20
C LYS A 21 -3.16 15.58 -5.24
N ILE A 22 -2.22 14.73 -4.85
CA ILE A 22 -1.28 14.10 -5.80
C ILE A 22 -1.48 12.59 -5.96
N GLY A 23 -2.41 12.01 -5.21
CA GLY A 23 -2.64 10.58 -5.24
C GLY A 23 -3.47 10.05 -4.08
N LEU A 24 -3.33 8.75 -3.88
CA LEU A 24 -4.05 7.94 -2.90
C LEU A 24 -3.07 6.99 -2.21
N VAL A 25 -3.19 6.85 -0.90
CA VAL A 25 -2.58 5.75 -0.13
C VAL A 25 -3.70 5.05 0.65
N ASN A 26 -3.61 3.74 0.77
CA ASN A 26 -4.66 2.97 1.41
C ASN A 26 -4.11 1.75 2.14
N ILE A 27 -4.94 1.27 3.06
CA ILE A 27 -4.94 -0.11 3.54
C ILE A 27 -6.37 -0.63 3.47
N LYS A 28 -6.54 -1.82 2.89
CA LYS A 28 -7.86 -2.42 2.64
C LYS A 28 -7.88 -3.88 3.08
N ASP A 29 -9.07 -4.45 3.13
CA ASP A 29 -9.30 -5.85 3.50
C ASP A 29 -8.62 -6.22 4.83
N ILE A 30 -8.67 -5.30 5.82
CA ILE A 30 -8.05 -5.54 7.13
C ILE A 30 -8.74 -6.71 7.83
N ASP A 31 -7.95 -7.68 8.20
CA ASP A 31 -8.31 -8.74 9.14
C ASP A 31 -7.78 -8.35 10.53
N TRP A 32 -8.69 -7.90 11.39
CA TRP A 32 -8.36 -7.44 12.74
C TRP A 32 -7.92 -8.56 13.69
N ASP A 33 -8.32 -9.80 13.42
CA ASP A 33 -7.94 -10.97 14.21
C ASP A 33 -6.52 -11.43 13.84
N ARG A 34 -6.24 -11.53 12.54
CA ARG A 34 -4.89 -11.84 12.00
C ARG A 34 -3.94 -10.65 12.06
N LYS A 35 -4.47 -9.45 12.24
CA LYS A 35 -3.73 -8.18 12.29
C LYS A 35 -2.95 -7.92 11.01
N CYS A 36 -3.64 -7.98 9.87
CA CYS A 36 -3.03 -7.71 8.57
C CYS A 36 -3.99 -7.03 7.59
N GLY A 37 -3.45 -6.46 6.51
CA GLY A 37 -4.24 -5.90 5.41
C GLY A 37 -3.42 -5.67 4.15
N GLU A 38 -4.11 -5.35 3.05
CA GLU A 38 -3.49 -5.04 1.76
C GLU A 38 -3.20 -3.54 1.65
N VAL A 39 -1.93 -3.19 1.51
CA VAL A 39 -1.51 -1.79 1.32
C VAL A 39 -1.41 -1.42 -0.14
N GLY A 40 -1.70 -0.16 -0.45
CA GLY A 40 -1.62 0.39 -1.79
C GLY A 40 -1.18 1.84 -1.81
N ILE A 41 -0.46 2.21 -2.86
CA ILE A 41 -0.09 3.59 -3.15
C ILE A 41 -0.26 3.86 -4.64
N TYR A 42 -0.89 4.98 -4.95
CA TYR A 42 -1.09 5.48 -6.29
C TYR A 42 -0.77 6.98 -6.32
N ILE A 43 0.20 7.38 -7.14
CA ILE A 43 0.55 8.78 -7.38
C ILE A 43 0.44 8.99 -8.89
N TYR A 44 -0.37 9.95 -9.31
CA TYR A 44 -0.78 10.05 -10.71
C TYR A 44 0.14 10.90 -11.60
N GLU A 45 1.00 11.75 -11.03
CA GLU A 45 2.01 12.50 -11.81
C GLU A 45 3.39 11.84 -11.76
N ASP A 46 3.93 11.55 -12.94
CA ASP A 46 5.23 10.89 -13.11
C ASP A 46 6.41 11.70 -12.56
N THR A 47 6.27 13.02 -12.48
CA THR A 47 7.26 13.94 -11.89
C THR A 47 7.54 13.58 -10.43
N TYR A 48 6.50 13.26 -9.65
CA TYR A 48 6.65 12.85 -8.25
C TYR A 48 7.18 11.43 -8.11
N LEU A 49 6.92 10.55 -9.07
CA LEU A 49 7.35 9.15 -9.06
C LEU A 49 8.88 8.97 -9.05
N ASN A 50 9.64 9.96 -9.52
CA ASN A 50 11.10 9.95 -9.53
C ASN A 50 11.72 10.79 -8.40
N SER A 51 11.00 10.98 -7.30
CA SER A 51 11.45 11.72 -6.12
C SER A 51 11.41 10.84 -4.86
N LEU A 52 11.76 11.42 -3.70
CA LEU A 52 11.58 10.76 -2.39
C LEU A 52 10.12 10.76 -1.92
N LEU A 53 9.22 11.47 -2.61
CA LEU A 53 7.84 11.64 -2.16
C LEU A 53 7.07 10.31 -2.01
N PRO A 54 7.13 9.36 -2.97
CA PRO A 54 6.48 8.06 -2.80
C PRO A 54 7.02 7.30 -1.59
N TYR A 55 8.31 7.44 -1.28
CA TYR A 55 8.92 6.80 -0.12
C TYR A 55 8.40 7.37 1.20
N VAL A 56 8.31 8.70 1.29
CA VAL A 56 7.75 9.38 2.46
C VAL A 56 6.30 8.96 2.70
N VAL A 57 5.49 8.93 1.64
CA VAL A 57 4.09 8.51 1.73
C VAL A 57 3.98 7.06 2.20
N ALA A 58 4.75 6.13 1.61
CA ALA A 58 4.73 4.74 2.00
C ALA A 58 5.17 4.54 3.46
N LEU A 59 6.23 5.22 3.91
CA LEU A 59 6.65 5.17 5.32
C LEU A 59 5.57 5.68 6.26
N LYS A 60 4.84 6.73 5.87
CA LYS A 60 3.74 7.25 6.68
C LYS A 60 2.54 6.32 6.71
N GLY A 61 2.23 5.65 5.60
CA GLY A 61 1.24 4.57 5.57
C GLY A 61 1.64 3.42 6.50
N LEU A 62 2.86 2.89 6.36
CA LEU A 62 3.35 1.80 7.21
C LEU A 62 3.42 2.20 8.69
N GLU A 63 3.76 3.45 8.99
CA GLU A 63 3.72 3.97 10.37
C GLU A 63 2.30 3.92 10.95
N LEU A 64 1.30 4.35 10.18
CA LEU A 64 -0.11 4.26 10.57
C LEU A 64 -0.54 2.79 10.77
N ASP A 65 -0.22 1.93 9.81
CA ASP A 65 -0.61 0.51 9.81
C ASP A 65 -0.04 -0.24 11.02
N PHE A 66 1.24 -0.04 11.33
CA PHE A 66 1.89 -0.75 12.43
C PHE A 66 1.68 -0.10 13.79
N LYS A 67 1.68 1.23 13.90
CA LYS A 67 1.63 1.91 15.21
C LYS A 67 0.21 2.22 15.65
N GLU A 68 -0.63 2.73 14.76
CA GLU A 68 -1.98 3.16 15.11
C GLU A 68 -2.99 2.01 14.96
N TYR A 69 -2.87 1.22 13.88
CA TYR A 69 -3.75 0.06 13.67
C TYR A 69 -3.23 -1.23 14.29
N ASN A 70 -2.00 -1.22 14.83
CA ASN A 70 -1.39 -2.36 15.54
C ASN A 70 -1.37 -3.66 14.70
N LEU A 71 -1.20 -3.52 13.39
CA LEU A 71 -1.04 -4.66 12.49
C LEU A 71 0.30 -5.35 12.75
N GLN A 72 0.41 -6.64 12.44
CA GLN A 72 1.62 -7.43 12.59
C GLN A 72 2.38 -7.56 11.27
N TYR A 73 1.66 -7.58 10.15
CA TYR A 73 2.22 -7.60 8.81
C TYR A 73 1.26 -6.96 7.82
N VAL A 74 1.77 -6.55 6.67
CA VAL A 74 1.00 -6.06 5.53
C VAL A 74 1.45 -6.78 4.26
N TYR A 75 0.59 -6.83 3.25
CA TYR A 75 0.91 -7.41 1.96
C TYR A 75 0.46 -6.49 0.82
N ALA A 76 0.93 -6.74 -0.39
CA ALA A 76 0.55 -5.99 -1.58
C ALA A 76 0.50 -6.91 -2.80
N HIS A 77 -0.52 -6.75 -3.64
CA HIS A 77 -0.61 -7.42 -4.92
C HIS A 77 -0.04 -6.51 -6.02
N ILE A 78 0.93 -7.02 -6.77
CA ILE A 78 1.67 -6.24 -7.78
C ILE A 78 1.78 -7.06 -9.06
N LEU A 79 1.45 -6.45 -10.21
CA LEU A 79 1.67 -7.06 -11.52
C LEU A 79 3.12 -7.54 -11.69
N LYS A 80 3.33 -8.79 -12.10
CA LYS A 80 4.66 -9.42 -12.31
C LYS A 80 5.57 -8.60 -13.24
N THR A 81 4.97 -7.85 -14.16
CA THR A 81 5.63 -6.98 -15.15
C THR A 81 6.02 -5.61 -14.58
N ASN A 82 5.44 -5.17 -13.45
CA ASN A 82 5.72 -3.85 -12.86
C ASN A 82 7.00 -3.86 -12.01
N LYS A 83 8.15 -3.94 -12.70
CA LYS A 83 9.48 -3.99 -12.04
C LYS A 83 9.78 -2.78 -11.17
N ARG A 84 9.18 -1.62 -11.47
CA ARG A 84 9.31 -0.41 -10.66
C ARG A 84 8.64 -0.59 -9.30
N ALA A 85 7.37 -1.01 -9.27
CA ALA A 85 6.64 -1.26 -8.02
C ALA A 85 7.26 -2.39 -7.20
N ILE A 86 7.75 -3.46 -7.84
CA ILE A 86 8.44 -4.56 -7.15
C ILE A 86 9.70 -4.04 -6.44
N ARG A 87 10.56 -3.29 -7.14
CA ARG A 87 11.78 -2.73 -6.54
C ARG A 87 11.45 -1.76 -5.40
N PHE A 88 10.42 -0.94 -5.58
CA PHE A 88 9.94 -0.02 -4.56
C PHE A 88 9.51 -0.76 -3.29
N ASN A 89 8.63 -1.75 -3.39
CA ASN A 89 8.18 -2.52 -2.22
C ASN A 89 9.32 -3.29 -1.55
N LYS A 90 10.25 -3.88 -2.33
CA LYS A 90 11.45 -4.53 -1.78
C LYS A 90 12.32 -3.59 -0.94
N SER A 91 12.35 -2.30 -1.27
CA SER A 91 13.10 -1.32 -0.46
C SER A 91 12.51 -1.06 0.93
N PHE A 92 11.26 -1.47 1.18
CA PHE A 92 10.62 -1.48 2.49
C PHE A 92 10.66 -2.84 3.19
N GLY A 93 11.36 -3.82 2.62
CA GLY A 93 11.48 -5.16 3.20
C GLY A 93 10.36 -6.11 2.79
N PHE A 94 9.53 -5.78 1.80
CA PHE A 94 8.59 -6.75 1.25
C PHE A 94 9.33 -7.87 0.52
N GLU A 95 8.88 -9.09 0.76
CA GLU A 95 9.34 -10.29 0.09
C GLU A 95 8.20 -10.89 -0.74
N LEU A 96 8.56 -11.66 -1.78
CA LEU A 96 7.56 -12.40 -2.52
C LEU A 96 7.10 -13.56 -1.64
N GLU A 97 5.80 -13.67 -1.41
CA GLU A 97 5.23 -14.79 -0.66
C GLU A 97 5.51 -16.11 -1.39
N SER A 98 5.69 -17.19 -0.64
CA SER A 98 5.93 -18.52 -1.22
C SER A 98 4.76 -18.94 -2.12
N ASP A 99 5.07 -19.64 -3.21
CA ASP A 99 4.09 -20.15 -4.18
C ASP A 99 3.31 -19.05 -4.95
N GLN A 100 3.84 -17.82 -5.03
CA GLN A 100 3.27 -16.70 -5.80
C GLN A 100 4.04 -16.36 -7.07
N GLU A 101 5.08 -17.12 -7.45
CA GLU A 101 5.95 -16.81 -8.59
C GLU A 101 5.21 -16.76 -9.93
N ASP A 102 4.21 -17.62 -10.09
CA ASP A 102 3.46 -17.82 -11.34
C ASP A 102 1.98 -17.44 -11.22
N VAL A 103 1.60 -16.77 -10.13
CA VAL A 103 0.26 -16.22 -9.95
C VAL A 103 0.17 -14.86 -10.66
N GLU A 104 -0.86 -14.70 -11.49
CA GLU A 104 -1.19 -13.40 -12.10
C GLU A 104 -2.26 -12.67 -11.27
N ASN A 105 -2.08 -11.35 -11.15
CA ASN A 105 -2.96 -10.43 -10.43
C ASN A 105 -3.96 -9.74 -11.38
#